data_AF-A0A4Q8U7R7-F1
#
_entry.id   AF-A0A4Q8U7R7-F1
#
_cell.length_a   1.000
_cell.length_b   1.000
_cell.length_c   1.000
_cell.angle_alpha   90.00
_cell.angle_beta   90.00
_cell.angle_gamma   90.00
#
_symmetry.space_group_name_H-M   'P 1'
#
loop_
_entity.id
_entity.type
_entity.pdbx_description
1 polymer ?
#
loop_
_entity_poly.entity_id
_entity_poly.type
_entity_poly.pdbx_seq_one_letter_code
_entity_poly.pdbx_strand_id
1 'polypeptide(L)'
;MQAYTLKKEIRGAQFYQVADQDSFVGLVPLEEPLFDELNDYFIRQQIGYDECDILVEAIIENKDTSIKKQDASIERKSTEITVPHVVNKMLKYIDCQLTYAVSGS
;
A
#
# COMPACT_ATOMS: atom_id res chain seq x y z
N MET A 1 5.77 -7.70 19.63
CA MET A 1 6.52 -8.90 19.16
C MET A 1 6.61 -8.96 17.64
N GLN A 2 5.51 -8.70 16.92
CA GLN A 2 5.45 -8.70 15.45
C GLN A 2 6.58 -7.92 14.76
N ALA A 3 6.82 -6.65 15.12
CA ALA A 3 7.90 -5.85 14.52
C ALA A 3 9.31 -6.47 14.63
N TYR A 4 9.59 -7.18 15.73
CA TYR A 4 10.86 -7.87 15.93
C TYR A 4 10.97 -9.15 15.08
N THR A 5 9.84 -9.83 14.87
CA THR A 5 9.75 -11.01 14.02
C THR A 5 9.85 -10.63 12.54
N LEU A 6 9.24 -9.52 12.13
CA LEU A 6 9.29 -8.97 10.76
C LEU A 6 10.73 -8.86 10.24
N LYS A 7 11.61 -8.24 11.03
CA LYS A 7 13.03 -8.07 10.69
C LYS A 7 13.80 -9.40 10.57
N LYS A 8 13.34 -10.45 11.25
CA LYS A 8 13.99 -11.78 11.22
C LYS A 8 13.50 -12.62 10.05
N GLU A 9 12.22 -12.52 9.71
CA GLU A 9 11.57 -13.37 8.70
C GLU A 9 11.67 -12.81 7.28
N ILE A 10 11.74 -11.48 7.14
CA ILE A 10 11.77 -10.83 5.83
C ILE A 10 13.09 -10.11 5.63
N ARG A 11 13.78 -10.45 4.54
CA ARG A 11 15.06 -9.84 4.20
C ARG A 11 14.90 -8.35 3.88
N GLY A 12 15.80 -7.54 4.44
CA GLY A 12 15.79 -6.09 4.22
C GLY A 12 14.69 -5.34 4.98
N ALA A 13 13.85 -6.04 5.75
CA ALA A 13 12.85 -5.40 6.57
C ALA A 13 13.50 -4.59 7.70
N GLN A 14 12.89 -3.45 7.99
CA GLN A 14 13.26 -2.56 9.08
C GLN A 14 12.02 -2.31 9.94
N PHE A 15 12.23 -1.84 11.17
CA PHE A 15 11.14 -1.32 11.97
C PHE A 15 11.65 -0.22 12.87
N TYR A 16 10.75 0.67 13.26
CA TYR A 16 11.02 1.69 14.26
C TYR A 16 9.78 1.85 15.16
N GLN A 17 10.02 2.32 16.37
CA GLN A 17 8.93 2.69 17.30
C GLN A 17 8.47 4.11 16.98
N VAL A 18 7.17 4.34 16.95
CA VAL A 18 6.61 5.67 16.75
C VAL A 18 6.72 6.43 18.07
N ALA A 19 7.31 7.63 18.05
CA ALA A 19 7.35 8.47 19.24
C ALA A 19 5.92 8.81 19.69
N ASP A 20 5.67 8.77 21.00
CA ASP A 20 4.37 9.06 21.63
C ASP A 20 3.25 8.05 21.35
N GLN A 21 3.55 6.90 20.74
CA GLN A 21 2.63 5.78 20.58
C GLN A 21 3.29 4.47 21.04
N ASP A 22 2.54 3.58 21.69
CA ASP A 22 3.02 2.23 22.01
C ASP A 22 2.88 1.31 20.77
N SER A 23 3.35 1.80 19.63
CA SER A 23 3.20 1.17 18.32
C SER A 23 4.53 1.13 17.56
N PHE A 24 4.64 0.17 16.64
CA PHE A 24 5.80 -0.01 15.79
C PHE A 24 5.39 0.06 14.33
N VAL A 25 6.20 0.73 13.51
CA VAL A 25 6.05 0.73 12.05
C VAL A 25 7.09 -0.20 11.46
N GLY A 26 6.63 -1.17 10.68
CA GLY A 26 7.45 -2.05 9.86
C GLY A 26 7.62 -1.47 8.45
N LEU A 27 8.83 -1.56 7.90
CA LEU A 27 9.17 -1.18 6.54
C LEU A 27 9.69 -2.43 5.83
N VAL A 28 9.10 -2.77 4.69
CA VAL A 28 9.50 -3.94 3.89
C VAL A 28 9.74 -3.49 2.44
N PRO A 29 10.87 -3.85 1.82
CA PRO A 29 11.07 -3.63 0.39
C PRO A 29 10.06 -4.44 -0.43
N LEU A 30 9.36 -3.77 -1.36
CA LEU A 30 8.43 -4.42 -2.28
C LEU A 30 9.17 -4.94 -3.51
N GLU A 31 9.84 -6.07 -3.36
CA GLU A 31 10.54 -6.78 -4.44
C GLU A 31 9.93 -8.16 -4.66
N GLU A 32 9.74 -8.58 -5.92
CA GLU A 32 9.13 -9.88 -6.23
C GLU A 32 9.73 -11.09 -5.49
N PRO A 33 11.07 -11.19 -5.30
CA PRO A 33 11.67 -12.30 -4.56
C PRO A 33 11.29 -12.35 -3.07
N LEU A 34 10.81 -11.23 -2.50
CA LEU A 34 10.44 -11.13 -1.09
C LEU A 34 8.95 -11.40 -0.84
N PHE A 35 8.16 -11.58 -1.90
CA PHE A 35 6.71 -11.75 -1.78
C PHE A 35 6.33 -13.03 -1.07
N ASP A 36 7.06 -14.12 -1.28
CA ASP A 36 6.80 -15.37 -0.56
C ASP A 36 7.10 -15.21 0.94
N GLU A 37 8.21 -14.56 1.31
CA GLU A 37 8.56 -14.27 2.72
C GLU A 37 7.49 -13.38 3.38
N LEU A 38 7.02 -12.36 2.65
CA LEU A 38 6.00 -11.41 3.12
C LEU A 38 4.63 -12.08 3.30
N ASN A 39 4.21 -12.89 2.33
CA ASN A 39 2.96 -13.64 2.40
C ASN A 39 2.99 -14.64 3.55
N ASP A 40 4.08 -15.41 3.68
CA ASP A 40 4.27 -16.36 4.77
C ASP A 40 4.21 -15.67 6.14
N TYR A 41 4.86 -14.51 6.28
CA TYR A 41 4.82 -13.72 7.50
C TYR A 41 3.38 -13.31 7.84
N PHE A 42 2.63 -12.73 6.89
CA PHE A 42 1.24 -12.30 7.10
C PHE A 42 0.31 -13.46 7.46
N ILE A 43 0.41 -14.60 6.74
CA ILE A 43 -0.41 -15.79 7.00
C ILE A 43 -0.12 -16.34 8.40
N ARG A 44 1.15 -16.37 8.83
CA ARG A 44 1.55 -16.86 10.17
C ARG A 44 1.04 -15.99 11.31
N GLN A 45 0.85 -14.68 11.09
CA GLN A 45 0.31 -13.80 12.12
C GLN A 45 -1.17 -14.06 12.40
N GLN A 46 -1.89 -14.75 11.50
CA GLN A 46 -3.33 -15.05 11.65
C GLN A 46 -4.16 -13.80 11.99
N ILE A 47 -3.84 -12.68 11.35
CA ILE A 47 -4.54 -11.41 11.58
C ILE A 47 -5.96 -11.55 11.03
N GLY A 48 -6.98 -11.23 11.84
CA GLY A 48 -8.36 -11.24 11.39
C GLY A 48 -8.60 -10.15 10.34
N TYR A 49 -9.56 -10.38 9.44
CA TYR A 49 -9.92 -9.42 8.38
C TYR A 49 -10.22 -8.01 8.94
N ASP A 50 -11.01 -7.93 10.02
CA ASP A 50 -11.41 -6.67 10.65
C ASP A 50 -10.30 -6.02 11.50
N GLU A 51 -9.17 -6.70 11.69
CA GLU A 51 -8.01 -6.22 12.46
C GLU A 51 -6.90 -5.68 11.55
N CYS A 52 -7.15 -5.61 10.23
CA CYS A 52 -6.16 -5.21 9.22
C CYS A 52 -6.80 -4.33 8.13
N ASP A 53 -6.16 -3.21 7.83
CA ASP A 53 -6.51 -2.33 6.71
C ASP A 53 -5.26 -2.03 5.87
N ILE A 54 -5.40 -2.12 4.55
CA ILE A 54 -4.37 -1.80 3.57
C ILE A 54 -4.82 -0.57 2.81
N LEU A 55 -4.10 0.53 3.03
CA LEU A 55 -4.28 1.76 2.28
C LEU A 55 -3.44 1.75 1.00
N VAL A 56 -4.09 1.86 -0.15
CA VAL A 56 -3.46 2.13 -1.44
C VAL A 56 -3.76 3.58 -1.80
N GLU A 57 -2.78 4.46 -1.59
CA GLU A 57 -2.89 5.88 -1.89
C GLU A 57 -2.17 6.23 -3.18
N ALA A 58 -2.87 6.95 -4.06
CA ALA A 58 -2.29 7.51 -5.27
C ALA A 58 -2.13 9.03 -5.13
N ILE A 59 -0.89 9.48 -5.31
CA ILE A 59 -0.53 10.89 -5.26
C ILE A 59 -0.59 11.45 -6.69
N ILE A 60 -1.51 12.37 -6.95
CA ILE A 60 -1.60 13.09 -8.22
C ILE A 60 -0.77 14.37 -8.12
N GLU A 61 0.34 14.43 -8.85
CA GLU A 61 1.05 15.70 -9.08
C GLU A 61 0.27 16.50 -10.13
N ASN A 62 -0.33 17.63 -9.75
CA ASN A 62 -1.01 18.54 -10.67
C ASN A 62 0.00 19.31 -11.55
N LYS A 63 0.66 18.63 -12.50
CA LYS A 63 1.64 19.27 -13.40
C LYS A 63 1.08 19.90 -14.68
N ASP A 64 -0.23 19.85 -14.91
CA ASP A 64 -0.78 20.50 -16.11
C ASP A 64 -2.18 21.08 -15.91
N THR A 65 -2.23 22.34 -15.45
CA THR A 65 -3.41 23.22 -15.57
C THR A 65 -3.47 23.94 -16.93
N SER A 66 -2.87 23.35 -17.98
CA SER A 66 -2.84 23.91 -19.33
C SER A 66 -3.91 23.33 -20.26
N ILE A 67 -5.07 22.88 -19.75
CA ILE A 67 -6.17 22.51 -20.66
C ILE A 67 -6.91 23.78 -21.05
N LYS A 68 -6.56 24.26 -22.25
CA LYS A 68 -7.31 25.26 -23.00
C LYS A 68 -8.78 24.86 -23.02
N LYS A 69 -9.65 25.80 -22.63
CA LYS A 69 -11.09 25.72 -22.87
C LYS A 69 -11.31 25.52 -24.37
N GLN A 70 -11.69 24.33 -24.78
CA GLN A 70 -12.46 24.17 -26.02
C GLN A 70 -13.37 22.95 -25.93
N ASP A 71 -14.64 23.32 -25.97
CA ASP A 71 -15.81 22.61 -26.49
C ASP A 71 -16.49 21.56 -25.61
N ALA A 72 -17.79 21.82 -25.47
CA ALA A 72 -18.73 21.17 -24.60
C ALA A 72 -19.10 19.77 -25.11
N SER A 73 -18.57 18.76 -24.45
CA SER A 73 -19.18 17.46 -24.27
C SER A 73 -18.81 17.01 -22.86
N ILE A 74 -19.80 16.64 -22.05
CA ILE A 74 -19.60 16.21 -20.66
C ILE A 74 -19.00 14.79 -20.69
N GLU A 75 -17.74 14.67 -21.11
CA GLU A 75 -16.91 13.55 -20.76
C GLU A 75 -16.59 13.72 -19.28
N ARG A 76 -17.20 12.88 -18.44
CA ARG A 76 -16.70 12.65 -17.09
C ARG A 76 -15.30 12.07 -17.29
N LYS A 77 -14.28 12.93 -17.27
CA LYS A 77 -12.89 12.54 -17.30
C LYS A 77 -12.62 11.79 -15.99
N SER A 78 -12.90 10.48 -15.98
CA SER A 78 -12.62 9.61 -14.86
C SER A 78 -11.12 9.50 -14.75
N THR A 79 -10.55 10.02 -13.67
CA THR A 79 -9.15 9.76 -13.35
C THR A 79 -9.01 8.28 -13.00
N GLU A 80 -8.53 7.49 -13.95
CA GLU A 80 -8.23 6.08 -13.72
C GLU A 80 -6.84 5.96 -13.10
N ILE A 81 -6.75 5.12 -12.06
CA ILE A 81 -5.51 4.86 -11.34
C ILE A 81 -5.29 3.37 -11.37
N THR A 82 -4.18 2.95 -11.97
CA THR A 82 -3.80 1.55 -12.03
C THR A 82 -2.83 1.23 -10.89
N VAL A 83 -3.19 0.26 -10.07
CA VAL A 83 -2.29 -0.29 -9.05
C VAL A 83 -1.14 -1.02 -9.75
N PRO A 84 0.14 -0.75 -9.39
CA PRO A 84 1.27 -1.46 -9.98
C PRO A 84 1.11 -2.98 -9.90
N HIS A 85 1.49 -3.70 -10.97
CA HIS A 85 1.33 -5.15 -11.06
C HIS A 85 1.92 -5.90 -9.86
N VAL A 86 3.08 -5.43 -9.39
CA VAL A 86 3.81 -5.96 -8.24
C VAL A 86 2.99 -5.88 -6.95
N VAL A 87 2.29 -4.76 -6.71
CA VAL A 87 1.38 -4.58 -5.57
C VAL A 87 0.16 -5.49 -5.70
N ASN A 88 -0.46 -5.54 -6.89
CA ASN A 88 -1.60 -6.44 -7.14
C ASN A 88 -1.25 -7.92 -6.92
N LYS A 89 -0.03 -8.36 -7.24
CA LYS A 89 0.42 -9.74 -7.02
C LYS A 89 0.55 -10.05 -5.52
N MET A 90 1.09 -9.11 -4.74
CA MET A 90 1.17 -9.23 -3.28
C MET A 90 -0.22 -9.26 -2.62
N LEU A 91 -1.12 -8.33 -2.98
CA LEU A 91 -2.44 -8.21 -2.35
C LEU A 91 -3.33 -9.45 -2.50
N LYS A 92 -3.07 -10.31 -3.48
CA LYS A 92 -3.83 -11.57 -3.67
C LYS A 92 -3.72 -12.54 -2.51
N TYR A 93 -2.67 -12.43 -1.68
CA TYR A 93 -2.36 -13.37 -0.62
C TYR A 93 -2.59 -12.82 0.79
N ILE A 94 -3.10 -11.58 0.88
CA ILE A 94 -3.33 -10.89 2.15
C ILE A 94 -4.83 -10.59 2.27
N ASP A 95 -5.45 -11.21 3.28
CA ASP A 95 -6.88 -11.08 3.55
C ASP A 95 -7.16 -9.96 4.55
N CYS A 96 -7.11 -8.72 4.06
CA CYS A 96 -7.37 -7.50 4.84
C CYS A 96 -8.37 -6.60 4.11
N GLN A 97 -8.96 -5.65 4.84
CA GLN A 97 -9.72 -4.57 4.20
C GLN A 97 -8.78 -3.78 3.26
N LEU A 98 -9.27 -3.47 2.05
CA LEU A 98 -8.55 -2.62 1.09
C LEU A 98 -9.22 -1.25 1.04
N THR A 99 -8.46 -0.21 1.37
CA THR A 99 -8.90 1.18 1.27
C THR A 99 -8.11 1.87 0.18
N TYR A 100 -8.80 2.50 -0.77
CA TYR A 100 -8.17 3.23 -1.87
C TYR A 100 -8.37 4.73 -1.67
N ALA A 101 -7.30 5.50 -1.77
CA ALA A 101 -7.33 6.95 -1.64
C ALA A 101 -6.59 7.63 -2.79
N VAL A 102 -7.02 8.86 -3.08
CA VAL A 102 -6.36 9.73 -4.05
C VAL A 102 -6.09 11.05 -3.34
N SER A 103 -4.82 11.43 -3.23
CA SER A 103 -4.42 12.72 -2.67
C SER A 103 -3.83 13.60 -3.77
N GLY A 104 -4.26 14.86 -3.79
CA GLY A 104 -3.65 15.90 -4.60
C GLY A 104 -2.63 16.66 -3.76
N SER A 105 -1.45 16.88 -4.33
CA SER A 105 -0.47 17.84 -3.80
C SER A 105 -0.59 19.19 -4.48
#